data_AF-A0A8S4S256-F1
#
_entry.id   AF-A0A8S4S256-F1
#
_cell.length_a   1.000
_cell.length_b   1.000
_cell.length_c   1.000
_cell.angle_alpha   90.00
_cell.angle_beta   90.00
_cell.angle_gamma   90.00
#
_symmetry.space_group_name_H-M   'P 1'
#
loop_
_entity.id
_entity.type
_entity.pdbx_description
1 polymer ?
#
loop_
_entity_poly.entity_id
_entity_poly.type
_entity_poly.pdbx_seq_one_letter_code
_entity_poly.pdbx_strand_id
1 'polypeptide(L)'
;MDALYRDATSRKSIDEADLELLQLKELLADNKDIFTPSNEPTSHTEHQMDSGNSRPVAVPPYRLSPQKTEPLKVEIEKMLAGEIIEPCTSPRSSPVVLAPKERRRDKSMH
;
A
#
# COMPACT_ATOMS: atom_id res chain seq x y z
N MET A 1 31.45 35.31 21.83
CA MET A 1 32.06 34.30 20.96
C MET A 1 31.97 32.92 21.62
N ASP A 2 30.84 32.22 21.76
CA ASP A 2 29.42 32.50 21.54
C ASP A 2 28.65 31.55 22.46
N ALA A 3 28.20 32.05 23.62
CA ALA A 3 27.21 31.38 24.48
C ALA A 3 25.78 31.66 23.99
N LEU A 4 25.62 31.87 22.67
CA LEU A 4 24.38 32.17 21.97
C LEU A 4 24.04 31.08 20.94
N TYR A 5 24.52 29.86 21.12
CA TYR A 5 23.85 28.71 20.52
C TYR A 5 22.65 28.36 21.39
N ARG A 6 21.61 29.18 21.21
CA ARG A 6 20.24 28.93 21.63
C ARG A 6 19.92 27.48 21.30
N ASP A 7 19.72 26.70 22.35
CA ASP A 7 18.87 25.52 22.30
C ASP A 7 17.44 26.03 22.02
N ALA A 8 17.18 26.33 20.74
CA ALA A 8 15.87 26.74 20.23
C ALA A 8 14.92 25.54 20.07
N THR A 9 15.25 24.43 20.74
CA THR A 9 14.35 23.32 21.05
C THR A 9 14.22 23.21 22.56
N SER A 10 13.98 24.37 23.19
CA SER A 10 13.38 24.46 24.52
C SER A 10 12.30 23.39 24.65
N ARG A 11 12.42 22.54 25.68
CA ARG A 11 11.40 21.59 26.12
C ARG A 11 10.03 22.19 25.88
N LYS A 12 9.26 21.66 24.92
CA LYS A 12 7.85 22.02 24.79
C LYS A 12 7.23 21.85 26.17
N SER A 13 6.57 22.88 26.68
CA SER A 13 5.81 22.74 27.92
C SER A 13 4.81 21.61 27.70
N ILE A 14 4.56 20.82 28.74
CA ILE A 14 3.64 19.68 28.67
C ILE A 14 2.28 20.12 28.10
N ASP A 15 1.85 21.33 28.45
CA ASP A 15 0.60 21.94 27.97
C ASP A 15 0.57 22.23 26.46
N GLU A 16 1.70 22.60 25.84
CA GLU A 16 1.77 22.86 24.39
C GLU A 16 1.77 21.55 23.60
N ALA A 17 2.48 20.53 24.11
CA ALA A 17 2.44 19.18 23.53
C ALA A 17 1.04 18.56 23.64
N ASP A 18 0.34 18.81 24.74
CA ASP A 18 -1.05 18.37 24.93
C ASP A 18 -2.00 19.07 23.96
N LEU A 19 -1.80 20.38 23.69
CA LEU A 19 -2.58 21.12 22.71
C LEU A 19 -2.37 20.60 21.28
N GLU A 20 -1.12 20.36 20.88
CA GLU A 20 -0.81 19.77 19.57
C GLU A 20 -1.39 18.35 19.43
N LEU A 21 -1.33 17.55 20.50
CA LEU A 21 -1.92 16.22 20.51
C LEU A 21 -3.44 16.25 20.35
N LEU A 22 -4.11 17.24 20.96
CA LEU A 22 -5.54 17.46 20.80
C LEU A 22 -5.89 17.84 19.35
N GLN A 23 -5.16 18.79 18.77
CA GLN A 23 -5.35 19.20 17.37
C GLN A 23 -5.14 18.04 16.40
N LEU A 24 -4.11 17.21 16.63
CA LEU A 24 -3.86 16.02 15.83
C LEU A 24 -5.00 15.01 15.93
N LYS A 25 -5.50 14.75 17.15
CA LYS A 25 -6.62 13.83 17.37
C LYS A 25 -7.89 14.30 16.66
N GLU A 26 -8.17 15.60 16.71
CA GLU A 26 -9.31 16.21 16.01
C GLU A 26 -9.16 16.05 14.50
N LEU A 27 -8.01 16.41 13.93
CA LEU A 27 -7.74 16.26 12.51
C LEU A 27 -7.86 14.80 12.03
N LEU A 28 -7.33 13.85 12.79
CA LEU A 28 -7.46 12.42 12.49
C LEU A 28 -8.92 11.94 12.62
N ALA A 29 -9.68 12.51 13.57
CA ALA A 29 -11.08 12.16 13.78
C ALA A 29 -11.99 12.70 12.66
N ASP A 30 -11.69 13.90 12.17
CA ASP A 30 -12.44 14.58 11.11
C ASP A 30 -12.16 13.97 9.73
N ASN A 31 -10.97 13.37 9.54
CA ASN A 31 -10.53 12.78 8.27
C ASN A 31 -10.37 11.26 8.36
N LYS A 32 -11.18 10.59 9.19
CA LYS A 32 -11.06 9.15 9.44
C LYS A 32 -11.09 8.32 8.15
N ASP A 33 -11.98 8.66 7.23
CA ASP A 33 -12.15 8.01 5.94
C ASP A 33 -10.87 8.02 5.09
N ILE A 34 -10.11 9.11 5.13
CA ILE A 34 -8.84 9.26 4.41
C ILE A 34 -7.72 8.42 5.07
N PHE A 35 -7.68 8.37 6.41
CA PHE A 35 -6.64 7.67 7.16
C PHE A 35 -6.95 6.19 7.40
N THR A 36 -8.18 5.74 7.20
CA THR A 36 -8.51 4.31 7.21
C THR A 36 -7.97 3.64 5.96
N PRO A 37 -7.15 2.57 6.07
CA PRO A 37 -6.69 1.85 4.91
C PRO A 37 -7.89 1.21 4.20
N SER A 38 -8.20 1.74 3.02
CA SER A 38 -9.24 1.24 2.12
C SER A 38 -8.60 0.80 0.81
N ASN A 39 -9.14 -0.27 0.22
CA ASN A 39 -8.81 -0.69 -1.14
C ASN A 39 -9.87 -0.22 -2.15
N GLU A 40 -10.78 0.65 -1.74
CA GLU A 40 -11.83 1.16 -2.63
C GLU A 40 -11.21 1.94 -3.80
N PRO A 41 -11.68 1.67 -5.04
CA PRO A 41 -11.21 2.41 -6.20
C PRO A 41 -11.70 3.86 -6.14
N THR A 42 -10.96 4.76 -6.77
CA THR A 42 -11.41 6.14 -6.93
C THR A 42 -12.53 6.22 -7.98
N SER A 43 -13.57 7.00 -7.69
CA SER A 43 -14.63 7.31 -8.66
C SER A 43 -14.27 8.47 -9.61
N HIS A 44 -13.07 9.05 -9.48
CA HIS A 44 -12.72 10.27 -10.22
C HIS A 44 -12.22 10.00 -11.64
N THR A 45 -11.50 8.90 -11.85
CA THR A 45 -10.88 8.57 -13.15
C THR A 45 -10.73 7.05 -13.30
N GLU A 46 -10.92 6.57 -14.52
CA GLU A 46 -10.61 5.19 -14.91
C GLU A 46 -9.31 5.13 -15.72
N HIS A 47 -8.50 4.10 -15.48
CA HIS A 47 -7.29 3.87 -16.27
C HIS A 47 -7.62 3.13 -17.57
N GLN A 48 -7.47 3.81 -18.71
CA GLN A 48 -7.64 3.19 -20.03
C GLN A 48 -6.30 2.79 -20.64
N MET A 49 -6.17 1.53 -21.03
CA MET A 49 -4.99 1.01 -21.74
C MET A 49 -5.22 1.03 -23.26
N ASP A 50 -4.61 1.99 -23.97
CA ASP A 50 -4.59 1.99 -25.43
C ASP A 50 -3.60 0.95 -25.97
N SER A 51 -4.13 -0.09 -26.62
CA SER A 51 -3.33 -1.16 -27.23
C SER A 51 -3.03 -0.94 -28.71
N GLY A 52 -3.55 0.14 -29.31
CA GLY A 52 -3.43 0.44 -30.75
C GLY A 52 -3.72 -0.77 -31.64
N ASN A 53 -2.88 -0.96 -32.67
CA ASN A 53 -2.97 -2.08 -33.62
C ASN A 53 -2.09 -3.29 -33.23
N SER A 54 -1.66 -3.40 -31.97
CA SER A 54 -0.80 -4.50 -31.53
C SER A 54 -1.59 -5.82 -31.47
N ARG A 55 -0.99 -6.90 -32.00
CA ARG A 55 -1.57 -8.25 -31.89
C ARG A 55 -1.59 -8.70 -30.42
N PRO A 56 -2.64 -9.41 -29.97
CA PRO A 56 -2.66 -9.97 -28.62
C PRO A 56 -1.47 -10.89 -28.36
N VAL A 57 -0.86 -10.77 -27.18
CA VAL A 57 0.22 -11.65 -26.71
C VAL A 57 -0.31 -12.47 -25.54
N ALA A 58 -0.26 -13.80 -25.68
CA ALA A 58 -0.64 -14.75 -24.63
C ALA A 58 0.56 -15.63 -24.28
N VAL A 59 1.12 -15.41 -23.10
CA VAL A 59 2.24 -16.17 -22.57
C VAL A 59 1.72 -17.19 -21.55
N PRO A 60 2.11 -18.48 -21.65
CA PRO A 60 1.66 -19.49 -20.69
C PRO A 60 2.20 -19.23 -19.28
N PRO A 61 1.46 -19.61 -18.22
CA PRO A 61 1.95 -19.52 -16.85
C PRO A 61 3.23 -20.33 -16.64
N TYR A 62 4.13 -19.85 -15.78
CA TYR A 62 5.31 -20.61 -15.39
C TYR A 62 4.95 -21.83 -14.53
N ARG A 63 5.74 -22.90 -14.65
CA ARG A 63 5.62 -24.05 -13.74
C ARG A 63 6.03 -23.61 -12.33
N LEU A 64 5.15 -23.88 -11.35
CA LEU A 64 5.40 -23.61 -9.94
C LEU A 64 5.62 -24.91 -9.18
N SER A 65 6.49 -24.88 -8.18
CA SER A 65 6.60 -25.98 -7.22
C SER A 65 5.38 -25.96 -6.28
N PRO A 66 5.00 -27.11 -5.68
CA PRO A 66 3.87 -27.16 -4.75
C PRO A 66 3.96 -26.14 -3.60
N GLN A 67 5.18 -25.89 -3.11
CA GLN A 67 5.45 -24.91 -2.05
C GLN A 67 5.13 -23.46 -2.46
N LYS A 68 5.17 -23.14 -3.75
CA LYS A 68 4.85 -21.81 -4.29
C LYS A 68 3.40 -21.70 -4.77
N THR A 69 2.75 -22.82 -5.08
CA THR A 69 1.35 -22.83 -5.54
C THR A 69 0.40 -22.36 -4.46
N GLU A 70 0.56 -22.83 -3.22
CA GLU A 70 -0.32 -22.49 -2.11
C GLU A 70 -0.31 -20.98 -1.76
N PRO A 71 0.85 -20.33 -1.54
CA PRO A 71 0.85 -18.89 -1.26
C PRO A 71 0.33 -18.05 -2.43
N LEU A 72 0.51 -18.49 -3.68
CA LEU A 72 -0.08 -17.81 -4.83
C LEU A 72 -1.61 -17.85 -4.79
N LYS A 73 -2.20 -19.01 -4.47
CA LYS A 73 -3.65 -19.15 -4.34
C LYS A 73 -4.21 -18.24 -3.25
N VAL A 74 -3.56 -18.20 -2.09
CA VAL A 74 -3.96 -17.32 -0.98
C VAL A 74 -3.99 -15.85 -1.41
N GLU A 75 -2.98 -15.38 -2.16
CA GLU A 75 -2.99 -13.99 -2.63
C GLU A 75 -4.07 -13.75 -3.70
N ILE A 76 -4.31 -14.71 -4.60
CA ILE A 76 -5.40 -14.63 -5.59
C ILE A 76 -6.77 -14.55 -4.89
N GLU A 77 -7.03 -15.42 -3.91
CA GLU A 77 -8.27 -15.42 -3.14
C GLU A 77 -8.48 -14.10 -2.40
N LYS A 78 -7.41 -13.57 -1.80
CA LYS A 78 -7.43 -12.26 -1.14
C LYS A 78 -7.74 -11.11 -2.12
N MET A 79 -7.14 -11.12 -3.31
CA MET A 79 -7.42 -10.10 -4.34
C MET A 79 -8.84 -10.21 -4.90
N LEU A 80 -9.36 -11.42 -5.07
CA LEU A 80 -10.75 -11.67 -5.47
C LEU A 80 -11.72 -11.17 -4.39
N ALA A 81 -11.48 -11.51 -3.12
CA ALA A 81 -12.32 -11.08 -2.00
C ALA A 81 -12.31 -9.55 -1.79
N GLY A 82 -11.21 -8.89 -2.16
CA GLY A 82 -11.09 -7.44 -2.16
C GLY A 82 -11.57 -6.75 -3.44
N GLU A 83 -12.19 -7.48 -4.37
CA GLU A 83 -12.67 -6.97 -5.66
C GLU A 83 -11.58 -6.25 -6.50
N ILE A 84 -10.31 -6.63 -6.30
CA ILE A 84 -9.16 -6.06 -7.02
C ILE A 84 -9.00 -6.71 -8.40
N ILE A 85 -9.37 -7.98 -8.54
CA ILE A 85 -9.31 -8.77 -9.78
C ILE A 85 -10.60 -9.56 -9.98
N GLU A 86 -10.84 -10.00 -11.20
CA GLU A 86 -11.97 -10.87 -11.56
C GLU A 86 -11.54 -11.96 -12.56
N PRO A 87 -12.26 -13.10 -12.64
CA PRO A 87 -12.07 -14.07 -13.71
C PRO A 87 -12.40 -13.43 -15.07
N CYS A 88 -11.51 -13.59 -16.04
CA CYS A 88 -11.74 -13.08 -17.39
C CYS A 88 -11.32 -14.09 -18.46
N THR A 89 -11.93 -13.98 -19.65
CA THR A 89 -11.49 -14.70 -20.85
C THR A 89 -10.84 -13.68 -21.79
N SER A 90 -9.52 -13.54 -21.71
CA SER A 90 -8.76 -12.54 -22.48
C SER A 90 -7.88 -13.20 -23.54
N PRO A 91 -7.77 -12.60 -24.75
CA PRO A 91 -6.78 -13.02 -25.75
C PRO A 91 -5.35 -12.66 -25.36
N ARG A 92 -5.15 -11.91 -24.26
CA ARG A 92 -3.84 -11.53 -23.71
C ARG A 92 -3.61 -12.20 -22.36
N SER A 93 -2.39 -12.65 -22.10
CA SER A 93 -2.00 -13.25 -20.83
C SER A 93 -0.51 -13.05 -20.56
N SER A 94 -0.18 -12.74 -19.30
CA SER A 94 1.19 -12.58 -18.79
C SER A 94 1.39 -13.48 -17.57
N PRO A 95 2.54 -14.15 -17.42
CA PRO A 95 2.76 -15.08 -16.32
C PRO A 95 2.97 -14.35 -15.00
N VAL A 96 2.50 -14.95 -13.90
CA VAL A 96 2.67 -14.41 -12.55
C VAL A 96 3.97 -14.92 -11.93
N VAL A 97 4.65 -14.04 -11.17
CA VAL A 97 5.86 -14.36 -10.42
C VAL A 97 5.65 -13.97 -8.95
N LEU A 98 5.98 -14.87 -8.03
CA LEU A 98 6.01 -14.57 -6.61
C LEU A 98 7.35 -13.93 -6.23
N ALA A 99 7.29 -12.68 -5.76
CA ALA A 99 8.45 -11.96 -5.25
C ALA A 99 8.43 -11.98 -3.69
N PRO A 100 9.46 -12.55 -3.04
CA PRO A 100 9.51 -12.57 -1.57
C PRO A 100 9.70 -11.15 -1.03
N LYS A 101 8.84 -10.75 -0.09
CA LYS A 101 8.97 -9.47 0.63
C LYS A 101 9.91 -9.65 1.80
N GLU A 102 10.97 -8.84 1.86
CA GLU A 102 11.83 -8.78 3.04
C GLU A 102 11.03 -8.30 4.26
N ARG A 103 11.19 -8.98 5.40
CA ARG A 103 10.68 -8.49 6.67
C ARG A 103 11.51 -7.27 7.06
N ARG A 104 10.94 -6.07 7.04
CA ARG A 104 11.59 -4.91 7.68
C ARG A 104 11.78 -5.27 9.16
N ARG A 105 13.01 -5.19 9.67
CA ARG A 105 13.29 -5.29 11.10
C ARG A 105 12.46 -4.22 11.80
N ASP A 106 11.55 -4.64 12.68
CA ASP A 106 10.89 -3.73 13.58
C ASP A 106 11.96 -3.09 14.46
N LYS A 107 12.11 -1.77 14.38
CA LYS A 107 13.12 -1.03 15.16
C LYS A 107 12.57 -0.63 16.54
N SER A 108 11.37 -1.09 16.94
CA SER A 108 10.73 -0.69 18.21
C SER A 108 11.25 -1.40 19.47
N MET A 109 12.38 -2.12 19.42
CA MET A 109 13.00 -2.73 20.59
C MET A 109 14.45 -2.29 20.76
N HIS A 110 14.67 -1.01 21.11
CA HIS A 110 15.81 -0.53 21.90
C HIS A 110 15.33 0.65 22.75
#